data_AF-A0A933F392-F1
#
_entry.id   AF-A0A933F392-F1
#
_cell.length_a   1.000
_cell.length_b   1.000
_cell.length_c   1.000
_cell.angle_alpha   90.00
_cell.angle_beta   90.00
_cell.angle_gamma   90.00
#
_symmetry.space_group_name_H-M   'P 1'
#
loop_
_entity.id
_entity.type
_entity.pdbx_description
1 polymer ?
#
loop_
_entity_poly.entity_id
_entity_poly.type
_entity_poly.pdbx_seq_one_letter_code
_entity_poly.pdbx_strand_id
1 'polypeptide(L)'
;MKDSGGRKTMSLKAISVVILGAALSPARAEMKFRYQPEPNFELPRFEKVVDRSVKAFEAQDAFAQTGPCEIVNSHALRRYELNGAAQALQACLSHLATRYALLATVSPGTLANGARGLIIRLPGSTPIDHPFFRDLGRALQERRGELLGYPAELRREDGTASSAQQAIDRCIQAPYLRRIDNAQDFINNYGRCLLRDPRLRILNMRPAQGRRLAVMLLSDAEQPIVESINGYVRVLAEAGPVEVLVMAYPQQIHLP
;
A
#
# COMPACT_ATOMS: atom_id res chain seq x y z
N MET A 1 -59.15 21.33 -26.18
CA MET A 1 -59.44 22.58 -26.92
C MET A 1 -58.58 23.66 -26.25
N LYS A 2 -57.84 24.57 -26.85
CA LYS A 2 -57.46 25.00 -28.23
C LYS A 2 -56.26 25.92 -27.92
N ASP A 3 -55.05 25.64 -28.38
CA ASP A 3 -54.48 26.04 -29.67
C ASP A 3 -54.11 27.54 -29.79
N SER A 4 -52.85 27.79 -30.25
CA SER A 4 -52.31 28.98 -30.96
C SER A 4 -52.23 30.34 -30.22
N GLY A 5 -51.24 31.24 -30.40
CA GLY A 5 -50.10 31.37 -31.31
C GLY A 5 -49.72 32.86 -31.50
N GLY A 6 -48.42 33.18 -31.65
CA GLY A 6 -47.85 34.42 -32.26
C GLY A 6 -47.90 35.74 -31.45
N ARG A 7 -47.07 36.77 -31.68
CA ARG A 7 -45.93 37.03 -32.58
C ARG A 7 -45.24 38.37 -32.16
N LYS A 8 -43.91 38.41 -32.18
CA LYS A 8 -42.94 39.49 -32.54
C LYS A 8 -43.14 40.96 -32.10
N THR A 9 -42.05 41.58 -31.60
CA THR A 9 -41.38 42.74 -32.24
C THR A 9 -39.89 42.81 -31.87
N MET A 10 -39.06 43.03 -32.90
CA MET A 10 -37.60 43.28 -32.83
C MET A 10 -37.34 44.79 -32.76
N SER A 11 -36.25 45.21 -32.13
CA SER A 11 -35.67 46.55 -32.29
C SER A 11 -34.18 46.43 -32.58
N LEU A 12 -33.80 46.90 -33.77
CA LEU A 12 -32.43 47.04 -34.27
C LEU A 12 -31.74 48.23 -33.59
N LYS A 13 -30.45 48.09 -33.27
CA LYS A 13 -29.54 49.23 -33.25
C LYS A 13 -28.22 48.93 -33.97
N ALA A 14 -28.06 49.74 -35.02
CA ALA A 14 -26.93 50.09 -35.87
C ALA A 14 -25.51 49.70 -35.41
N ILE A 15 -24.79 49.09 -36.35
CA ILE A 15 -23.34 48.91 -36.35
C ILE A 15 -22.75 50.06 -37.19
N SER A 16 -21.92 50.90 -36.57
CA SER A 16 -21.15 51.93 -37.26
C SER A 16 -19.90 51.33 -37.87
N VAL A 17 -19.78 51.47 -39.19
CA VAL A 17 -18.58 51.19 -39.98
C VAL A 17 -17.82 52.50 -40.14
N VAL A 18 -16.56 52.54 -39.69
CA VAL A 18 -15.59 53.56 -40.09
C VAL A 18 -14.41 52.84 -40.72
N ILE A 19 -14.31 53.01 -42.03
CA ILE A 19 -13.14 52.62 -42.83
C ILE A 19 -12.25 53.87 -42.89
N LEU A 20 -11.02 53.78 -42.37
CA LEU A 20 -9.97 54.74 -42.65
C LEU A 20 -8.75 54.00 -43.20
N GLY A 21 -8.40 54.31 -44.44
CA GLY A 21 -7.24 53.76 -45.12
C GLY A 21 -5.93 54.31 -44.58
N ALA A 22 -4.92 53.46 -44.52
CA ALA A 22 -3.52 53.84 -44.40
C ALA A 22 -2.73 53.15 -45.51
N ALA A 23 -2.07 53.97 -46.31
CA ALA A 23 -1.27 53.60 -47.44
C ALA A 23 0.12 53.08 -47.01
N LEU A 24 0.65 52.14 -47.82
CA LEU A 24 2.04 52.03 -48.25
C LEU A 24 3.16 52.13 -47.20
N SER A 25 3.78 50.98 -46.90
CA SER A 25 5.21 50.71 -47.13
C SER A 25 5.51 49.24 -46.84
N PRO A 26 6.12 48.47 -47.76
CA PRO A 26 6.70 47.18 -47.39
C PRO A 26 8.00 47.47 -46.65
N ALA A 27 7.94 47.60 -45.33
CA ALA A 27 9.13 47.48 -44.52
C ALA A 27 9.69 46.07 -44.77
N ARG A 28 10.83 45.98 -45.46
CA ARG A 28 11.65 44.77 -45.47
C ARG A 28 12.04 44.52 -44.02
N ALA A 29 11.26 43.69 -43.34
CA ALA A 29 11.66 43.10 -42.09
C ALA A 29 12.89 42.25 -42.42
N GLU A 30 14.08 42.76 -42.11
CA GLU A 30 15.24 41.92 -41.92
C GLU A 30 14.82 40.88 -40.89
N MET A 31 14.54 39.68 -41.38
CA MET A 31 14.27 38.53 -40.56
C MET A 31 15.59 38.23 -39.85
N LYS A 32 15.82 38.88 -38.71
CA LYS A 32 16.84 38.45 -37.75
C LYS A 32 16.40 37.05 -37.36
N PHE A 33 16.97 36.06 -38.04
CA PHE A 33 17.08 34.70 -37.54
C PHE A 33 17.79 34.82 -36.20
N ARG A 34 17.00 34.98 -35.13
CA ARG A 34 17.46 34.56 -33.81
C ARG A 34 17.65 33.07 -33.98
N TYR A 35 18.89 32.65 -34.18
CA TYR A 35 19.31 31.32 -33.84
C TYR A 35 18.79 31.09 -32.42
N GLN A 36 17.68 30.37 -32.29
CA GLN A 36 17.45 29.63 -31.07
C GLN A 36 18.66 28.69 -31.01
N PRO A 37 19.53 28.81 -29.99
CA PRO A 37 20.56 27.80 -29.82
C PRO A 37 19.83 26.46 -29.85
N GLU A 38 20.35 25.50 -30.59
CA GLU A 38 19.81 24.14 -30.61
C GLU A 38 19.54 23.75 -29.16
N PRO A 39 18.36 23.18 -28.84
CA PRO A 39 18.05 22.79 -27.47
C PRO A 39 19.23 21.96 -26.99
N ASN A 40 19.91 22.45 -25.95
CA ASN A 40 21.05 21.75 -25.40
C ASN A 40 20.52 20.41 -24.88
N PHE A 41 20.73 19.35 -25.65
CA PHE A 41 20.40 17.98 -25.28
C PHE A 41 21.45 17.39 -24.32
N GLU A 42 22.26 18.25 -23.67
CA GLU A 42 22.76 17.92 -22.33
C GLU A 42 21.56 17.77 -21.40
N LEU A 43 20.96 16.58 -21.47
CA LEU A 43 20.03 16.05 -20.51
C LEU A 43 20.52 16.49 -19.12
N PRO A 44 19.70 17.17 -18.30
CA PRO A 44 20.06 17.39 -16.90
C PRO A 44 20.39 16.00 -16.35
N ARG A 45 21.67 15.80 -16.01
CA ARG A 45 22.28 14.47 -15.74
C ARG A 45 21.24 13.55 -15.13
N PHE A 46 20.83 12.52 -15.89
CA PHE A 46 19.85 11.52 -15.44
C PHE A 46 20.18 11.01 -14.02
N GLU A 47 21.46 11.01 -13.66
CA GLU A 47 21.98 10.78 -12.31
C GLU A 47 21.27 11.58 -11.21
N LYS A 48 20.98 12.88 -11.38
CA LYS A 48 20.43 13.71 -10.29
C LYS A 48 18.95 13.47 -10.02
N VAL A 49 18.18 13.03 -11.02
CA VAL A 49 16.74 12.71 -10.85
C VAL A 49 16.58 11.27 -10.36
N VAL A 50 17.38 10.34 -10.89
CA VAL A 50 17.44 8.95 -10.41
C VAL A 50 17.92 8.89 -8.96
N ASP A 51 18.92 9.69 -8.56
CA ASP A 51 19.45 9.69 -7.19
C ASP A 51 18.40 10.09 -6.14
N ARG A 52 17.50 11.05 -6.43
CA ARG A 52 16.41 11.40 -5.49
C ARG A 52 15.33 10.32 -5.40
N SER A 53 14.94 9.75 -6.54
CA SER A 53 13.91 8.71 -6.56
C SER A 53 14.43 7.41 -5.96
N VAL A 54 15.70 7.05 -6.19
CA VAL A 54 16.35 5.86 -5.61
C VAL A 54 16.62 6.04 -4.12
N LYS A 55 17.03 7.24 -3.66
CA LYS A 55 17.18 7.55 -2.22
C LYS A 55 15.89 7.37 -1.42
N ALA A 56 14.72 7.59 -2.01
CA ALA A 56 13.44 7.31 -1.34
C ALA A 56 13.22 5.80 -1.08
N PHE A 57 13.89 4.94 -1.88
CA PHE A 57 13.84 3.49 -1.74
C PHE A 57 15.00 2.91 -0.92
N GLU A 58 16.03 3.68 -0.62
CA GLU A 58 17.12 3.25 0.24
C GLU A 58 16.60 2.93 1.65
N ALA A 59 16.95 1.72 2.12
CA ALA A 59 16.61 1.28 3.46
C ALA A 59 17.40 2.10 4.48
N GLN A 60 16.69 2.72 5.42
CA GLN A 60 17.30 3.51 6.49
C GLN A 60 17.32 2.72 7.79
N ASP A 61 18.25 3.02 8.69
CA ASP A 61 18.18 2.51 10.05
C ASP A 61 17.01 3.17 10.79
N ALA A 62 15.95 2.38 11.03
CA ALA A 62 14.79 2.82 11.79
C ALA A 62 15.14 3.34 13.20
N PHE A 63 16.25 2.89 13.80
CA PHE A 63 16.68 3.26 15.16
C PHE A 63 17.75 4.36 15.20
N ALA A 64 18.20 4.90 14.06
CA ALA A 64 19.29 5.88 14.01
C ALA A 64 18.93 7.28 14.56
N GLN A 65 17.65 7.56 14.79
CA GLN A 65 17.20 8.89 15.23
C GLN A 65 17.20 9.07 16.76
N THR A 66 17.32 10.32 17.17
CA THR A 66 17.39 10.76 18.58
C THR A 66 16.04 10.59 19.30
N GLY A 67 16.09 10.35 20.62
CA GLY A 67 14.91 10.14 21.46
C GLY A 67 14.81 8.71 22.04
N PRO A 68 13.60 8.12 22.18
CA PRO A 68 13.43 6.87 22.93
C PRO A 68 14.11 5.66 22.27
N CYS A 69 14.53 5.76 21.01
CA CYS A 69 15.26 4.70 20.30
C CYS A 69 16.77 4.70 20.53
N GLU A 70 17.33 5.73 21.17
CA GLU A 70 18.76 5.77 21.55
C GLU A 70 19.17 4.59 22.43
N ILE A 71 18.21 4.03 23.18
CA ILE A 71 18.40 2.85 24.01
C ILE A 71 18.95 1.65 23.22
N VAL A 72 18.57 1.52 21.94
CA VAL A 72 19.01 0.42 21.06
C VAL A 72 20.51 0.54 20.75
N ASN A 73 21.04 1.76 20.72
CA ASN A 73 22.45 2.05 20.46
C ASN A 73 23.31 2.04 21.75
N SER A 74 22.66 2.00 22.92
CA SER A 74 23.33 1.99 24.22
C SER A 74 23.89 0.59 24.57
N HIS A 75 24.83 0.09 23.77
CA HIS A 75 25.43 -1.24 23.94
C HIS A 75 26.19 -1.45 25.26
N ALA A 76 26.38 -0.43 26.11
CA ALA A 76 27.38 -0.44 27.17
C ALA A 76 26.89 -0.16 28.60
N LEU A 77 25.73 0.46 28.82
CA LEU A 77 25.44 1.05 30.14
C LEU A 77 24.46 0.25 31.01
N ARG A 78 23.61 -0.60 30.43
CA ARG A 78 22.59 -1.33 31.20
C ARG A 78 22.34 -2.71 30.61
N ARG A 79 22.58 -3.76 31.40
CA ARG A 79 22.14 -5.13 31.06
C ARG A 79 20.65 -5.21 31.35
N TYR A 80 19.85 -5.36 30.30
CA TYR A 80 18.44 -5.66 30.43
C TYR A 80 18.25 -7.17 30.54
N GLU A 81 17.32 -7.61 31.39
CA GLU A 81 16.74 -8.94 31.22
C GLU A 81 15.81 -8.94 30.00
N LEU A 82 15.55 -10.11 29.41
CA LEU A 82 14.80 -10.24 28.15
C LEU A 82 13.43 -9.51 28.18
N ASN A 83 12.69 -9.63 29.30
CA ASN A 83 11.43 -8.93 29.47
C ASN A 83 11.61 -7.41 29.59
N GLY A 84 12.66 -6.97 30.29
CA GLY A 84 13.02 -5.56 30.42
C GLY A 84 13.47 -4.97 29.08
N ALA A 85 14.17 -5.75 28.25
CA ALA A 85 14.56 -5.38 26.90
C ALA A 85 13.33 -5.19 26.00
N ALA A 86 12.35 -6.09 26.07
CA ALA A 86 11.09 -5.94 25.35
C ALA A 86 10.33 -4.67 25.78
N GLN A 87 10.22 -4.39 27.08
CA GLN A 87 9.56 -3.18 27.58
C GLN A 87 10.27 -1.89 27.13
N ALA A 88 11.60 -1.86 27.23
CA ALA A 88 12.41 -0.75 26.75
C ALA A 88 12.23 -0.50 25.24
N LEU A 89 12.26 -1.58 24.45
CA LEU A 89 12.10 -1.51 23.01
C LEU A 89 10.67 -1.11 22.61
N GLN A 90 9.65 -1.49 23.38
CA GLN A 90 8.26 -1.11 23.12
C GLN A 90 8.07 0.41 23.13
N ALA A 91 8.76 1.16 24.01
CA ALA A 91 8.70 2.61 24.03
C ALA A 91 9.28 3.24 22.74
N CYS A 92 10.37 2.69 22.23
CA CYS A 92 10.93 3.07 20.93
C CYS A 92 9.98 2.73 19.78
N LEU A 93 9.42 1.52 19.74
CA LEU A 93 8.49 1.11 18.68
C LEU A 93 7.23 1.97 18.63
N SER A 94 6.69 2.38 19.80
CA SER A 94 5.57 3.32 19.87
C SER A 94 5.91 4.69 19.27
N HIS A 95 7.15 5.15 19.40
CA HIS A 95 7.62 6.38 18.77
C HIS A 95 7.80 6.20 17.25
N LEU A 96 8.33 5.05 16.80
CA LEU A 96 8.41 4.76 15.37
C LEU A 96 7.02 4.63 14.73
N ALA A 97 6.03 4.16 15.47
CA ALA A 97 4.67 4.00 14.95
C ALA A 97 4.04 5.33 14.52
N THR A 98 4.37 6.45 15.17
CA THR A 98 3.88 7.77 14.76
C THR A 98 4.54 8.24 13.46
N ARG A 99 5.84 7.96 13.28
CA ARG A 99 6.60 8.29 12.06
C ARG A 99 6.13 7.50 10.85
N TYR A 100 5.92 6.21 11.02
CA TYR A 100 5.58 5.29 9.94
C TYR A 100 4.07 5.05 9.80
N ALA A 101 3.24 5.70 10.63
CA ALA A 101 1.80 5.51 10.73
C ALA A 101 1.39 4.02 10.85
N LEU A 102 2.21 3.22 11.54
CA LEU A 102 2.06 1.77 11.60
C LEU A 102 2.50 1.22 12.94
N LEU A 103 1.62 0.50 13.63
CA LEU A 103 1.87 -0.05 14.95
C LEU A 103 2.78 -1.27 14.87
N ALA A 104 3.84 -1.30 15.68
CA ALA A 104 4.65 -2.50 15.91
C ALA A 104 4.62 -2.87 17.39
N THR A 105 4.60 -4.17 17.67
CA THR A 105 4.73 -4.69 19.03
C THR A 105 6.01 -5.47 19.17
N VAL A 106 6.52 -5.59 20.38
CA VAL A 106 7.63 -6.50 20.69
C VAL A 106 7.23 -7.43 21.83
N SER A 107 7.57 -8.71 21.69
CA SER A 107 7.48 -9.66 22.80
C SER A 107 8.75 -10.49 22.91
N PRO A 108 9.09 -10.97 24.13
CA PRO A 108 9.99 -12.10 24.26
C PRO A 108 9.37 -13.35 23.61
N GLY A 109 10.19 -14.23 23.06
CA GLY A 109 9.71 -15.48 22.47
C GLY A 109 10.81 -16.37 21.92
N THR A 110 10.39 -17.43 21.21
CA THR A 110 11.30 -18.35 20.51
C THR A 110 11.36 -17.96 19.03
N LEU A 111 12.58 -17.68 18.56
CA LEU A 111 12.90 -17.32 17.18
C LEU A 111 12.78 -18.53 16.25
N ALA A 112 12.78 -18.31 14.94
CA ALA A 112 12.63 -19.37 13.94
C ALA A 112 13.76 -20.42 14.00
N ASN A 113 14.95 -20.01 14.46
CA ASN A 113 16.10 -20.88 14.68
C ASN A 113 16.09 -21.62 16.04
N GLY A 114 15.02 -21.47 16.83
CA GLY A 114 14.88 -22.07 18.16
C GLY A 114 15.53 -21.29 19.32
N ALA A 115 16.22 -20.18 19.05
CA ALA A 115 16.81 -19.35 20.10
C ALA A 115 15.74 -18.53 20.84
N ARG A 116 15.98 -18.20 22.11
CA ARG A 116 15.14 -17.23 22.83
C ARG A 116 15.59 -15.82 22.50
N GLY A 117 14.65 -14.93 22.19
CA GLY A 117 14.95 -13.58 21.73
C GLY A 117 13.74 -12.65 21.72
N LEU A 118 13.89 -11.52 21.04
CA LEU A 118 12.88 -10.49 20.86
C LEU A 118 12.19 -10.67 19.50
N ILE A 119 10.87 -10.71 19.49
CA ILE A 119 10.07 -10.81 18.26
C ILE A 119 9.37 -9.48 18.07
N ILE A 120 9.77 -8.71 17.05
CA ILE A 120 9.07 -7.51 16.62
C ILE A 120 7.97 -7.95 15.66
N ARG A 121 6.71 -7.68 16.00
CA ARG A 121 5.56 -8.00 15.16
C ARG A 121 5.02 -6.75 14.48
N LEU A 122 4.86 -6.86 13.17
CA LEU A 122 4.12 -5.93 12.34
C LEU A 122 2.75 -6.53 11.97
N PRO A 123 1.71 -5.72 11.74
CA PRO A 123 0.41 -6.18 11.28
C PRO A 123 0.57 -7.00 10.00
N GLY A 124 -0.17 -8.11 9.89
CA GLY A 124 -0.12 -9.00 8.72
C GLY A 124 -0.48 -8.31 7.39
N SER A 125 -1.25 -7.21 7.46
CA SER A 125 -1.61 -6.36 6.33
C SER A 125 -0.46 -5.49 5.80
N THR A 126 0.67 -5.41 6.51
CA THR A 126 1.82 -4.58 6.13
C THR A 126 2.42 -5.07 4.80
N PRO A 127 2.47 -4.22 3.75
CA PRO A 127 3.16 -4.54 2.51
C PRO A 127 4.66 -4.81 2.75
N ILE A 128 5.29 -5.69 1.96
CA ILE A 128 6.72 -6.02 2.12
C ILE A 128 7.59 -4.81 1.74
N ASP A 129 7.12 -4.03 0.78
CA ASP A 129 7.67 -2.77 0.30
C ASP A 129 7.33 -1.57 1.20
N HIS A 130 6.61 -1.79 2.31
CA HIS A 130 6.34 -0.70 3.25
C HIS A 130 7.66 -0.19 3.85
N PRO A 131 7.92 1.13 3.87
CA PRO A 131 9.17 1.70 4.37
C PRO A 131 9.53 1.21 5.77
N PHE A 132 8.54 1.01 6.64
CA PHE A 132 8.77 0.54 8.00
C PHE A 132 9.35 -0.88 8.09
N PHE A 133 8.85 -1.81 7.26
CA PHE A 133 9.35 -3.19 7.24
C PHE A 133 10.79 -3.22 6.74
N ARG A 134 11.04 -2.48 5.64
CA ARG A 134 12.36 -2.33 5.03
C ARG A 134 13.37 -1.71 6.00
N ASP A 135 13.00 -0.61 6.64
CA ASP A 135 13.88 0.16 7.52
C ASP A 135 14.18 -0.59 8.83
N LEU A 136 13.18 -1.30 9.41
CA LEU A 136 13.41 -2.20 10.56
C LEU A 136 14.31 -3.38 10.19
N GLY A 137 14.12 -3.97 9.00
CA GLY A 137 14.99 -5.03 8.51
C GLY A 137 16.45 -4.56 8.37
N ARG A 138 16.66 -3.35 7.83
CA ARG A 138 17.98 -2.74 7.74
C ARG A 138 18.58 -2.46 9.12
N ALA A 139 17.80 -1.90 10.03
CA ALA A 139 18.21 -1.61 11.40
C ALA A 139 18.69 -2.86 12.15
N LEU A 140 17.97 -3.97 11.99
CA LEU A 140 18.36 -5.27 12.54
C LEU A 140 19.65 -5.79 11.90
N GLN A 141 19.77 -5.69 10.57
CA GLN A 141 20.96 -6.13 9.84
C GLN A 141 22.22 -5.39 10.31
N GLU A 142 22.16 -4.07 10.48
CA GLU A 142 23.28 -3.26 10.96
C GLU A 142 23.72 -3.66 12.38
N ARG A 143 22.80 -4.18 13.18
CA ARG A 143 23.04 -4.69 14.54
C ARG A 143 23.21 -6.21 14.57
N ARG A 144 23.52 -6.84 13.44
CA ARG A 144 23.77 -8.29 13.31
C ARG A 144 22.63 -9.17 13.83
N GLY A 145 21.39 -8.68 13.73
CA GLY A 145 20.19 -9.37 14.20
C GLY A 145 20.03 -9.34 15.71
N GLU A 146 20.67 -8.42 16.43
CA GLU A 146 20.55 -8.27 17.88
C GLU A 146 19.99 -6.90 18.27
N LEU A 147 19.17 -6.89 19.32
CA LEU A 147 18.68 -5.66 19.96
C LEU A 147 18.84 -5.81 21.47
N LEU A 148 19.49 -4.82 22.10
CA LEU A 148 19.69 -4.79 23.56
C LEU A 148 20.37 -6.07 24.09
N GLY A 149 21.26 -6.68 23.30
CA GLY A 149 22.00 -7.90 23.66
C GLY A 149 21.23 -9.21 23.47
N TYR A 150 20.05 -9.18 22.83
CA TYR A 150 19.26 -10.37 22.52
C TYR A 150 19.09 -10.53 21.00
N PRO A 151 19.12 -11.78 20.49
CA PRO A 151 18.68 -12.06 19.13
C PRO A 151 17.28 -11.50 18.89
N ALA A 152 17.08 -10.85 17.75
CA ALA A 152 15.84 -10.21 17.40
C ALA A 152 15.40 -10.61 15.98
N GLU A 153 14.10 -10.82 15.81
CA GLU A 153 13.50 -11.21 14.55
C GLU A 153 12.32 -10.29 14.24
N LEU A 154 12.23 -9.86 12.97
CA LEU A 154 11.06 -9.16 12.47
C LEU A 154 10.08 -10.19 11.91
N ARG A 155 8.89 -10.26 12.51
CA ARG A 155 7.77 -11.06 12.02
C ARG A 155 6.64 -10.15 11.58
N ARG A 156 5.92 -10.59 10.58
CA ARG A 156 4.54 -10.15 10.42
C ARG A 156 3.70 -11.09 11.27
N GLU A 157 2.69 -10.58 11.96
CA GLU A 157 1.67 -11.47 12.51
C GLU A 157 1.20 -12.41 11.40
N ASP A 158 1.15 -13.71 11.70
CA ASP A 158 0.33 -14.65 10.94
C ASP A 158 -1.04 -13.98 10.89
N GLY A 159 -1.40 -13.48 9.70
CA GLY A 159 -2.40 -12.42 9.64
C GLY A 159 -3.70 -12.90 10.27
N THR A 160 -4.42 -11.96 10.87
CA THR A 160 -5.73 -12.19 11.45
C THR A 160 -6.55 -13.14 10.58
N ALA A 161 -7.18 -14.14 11.18
CA ALA A 161 -8.06 -15.03 10.44
C ALA A 161 -9.12 -14.17 9.73
N SER A 162 -9.18 -14.28 8.40
CA SER A 162 -10.15 -13.52 7.62
C SER A 162 -11.56 -13.97 8.01
N SER A 163 -12.48 -13.01 8.17
CA SER A 163 -13.91 -13.34 8.36
C SER A 163 -14.49 -14.13 7.17
N ALA A 164 -13.82 -14.12 6.01
CA ALA A 164 -14.14 -14.97 4.87
C ALA A 164 -13.95 -16.47 5.15
N GLN A 165 -13.18 -16.87 6.18
CA GLN A 165 -12.98 -18.28 6.53
C GLN A 165 -14.30 -19.01 6.71
N GLN A 166 -15.29 -18.39 7.37
CA GLN A 166 -16.61 -19.00 7.56
C GLN A 166 -17.36 -19.25 6.24
N ALA A 167 -17.15 -18.40 5.24
CA ALA A 167 -17.76 -18.59 3.92
C ALA A 167 -17.06 -19.73 3.16
N ILE A 168 -15.73 -19.85 3.32
CA ILE A 168 -14.92 -20.93 2.77
C ILE A 168 -15.30 -22.27 3.39
N ASP A 169 -15.39 -22.34 4.72
CA ASP A 169 -15.72 -23.59 5.45
C ASP A 169 -17.08 -24.14 5.02
N ARG A 170 -18.06 -23.27 4.78
CA ARG A 170 -19.39 -23.65 4.26
C ARG A 170 -19.38 -24.04 2.79
N CYS A 171 -18.36 -23.64 2.03
CA CYS A 171 -18.20 -23.96 0.62
C CYS A 171 -17.57 -25.35 0.40
N ILE A 172 -16.85 -25.86 1.40
CA ILE A 172 -16.17 -27.16 1.30
C ILE A 172 -17.22 -28.27 1.29
N GLN A 173 -17.41 -28.87 0.11
CA GLN A 173 -18.20 -30.09 -0.04
C GLN A 173 -17.25 -31.28 0.08
N ALA A 174 -17.37 -32.04 1.17
CA ALA A 174 -16.78 -33.38 1.22
C ALA A 174 -17.35 -34.22 0.06
N PRO A 175 -16.54 -35.00 -0.69
CA PRO A 175 -15.18 -35.48 -0.39
C PRO A 175 -14.03 -34.87 -1.23
N TYR A 176 -14.27 -33.82 -2.03
CA TYR A 176 -13.28 -33.38 -3.02
C TYR A 176 -12.29 -32.36 -2.44
N LEU A 177 -11.08 -32.82 -2.09
CA LEU A 177 -9.94 -31.92 -1.94
C LEU A 177 -9.63 -31.28 -3.30
N ARG A 178 -9.33 -29.99 -3.30
CA ARG A 178 -9.06 -29.25 -4.54
C ARG A 178 -7.61 -28.84 -4.61
N ARG A 179 -7.05 -28.81 -5.81
CA ARG A 179 -5.72 -28.28 -6.05
C ARG A 179 -5.73 -26.74 -6.00
N ILE A 180 -4.79 -26.16 -5.24
CA ILE A 180 -4.62 -24.71 -5.05
C ILE A 180 -3.14 -24.38 -5.16
N ASP A 181 -2.66 -24.08 -6.36
CA ASP A 181 -1.25 -23.72 -6.60
C ASP A 181 -1.06 -22.20 -6.61
N ASN A 182 -2.11 -21.47 -6.97
CA ASN A 182 -2.10 -20.02 -7.10
C ASN A 182 -3.46 -19.39 -6.73
N ALA A 183 -3.49 -18.06 -6.68
CA ALA A 183 -4.67 -17.28 -6.35
C ALA A 183 -5.84 -17.46 -7.34
N GLN A 184 -5.56 -17.73 -8.62
CA GLN A 184 -6.61 -17.99 -9.62
C GLN A 184 -7.31 -19.32 -9.33
N ASP A 185 -6.57 -20.36 -8.93
CA ASP A 185 -7.15 -21.64 -8.52
C ASP A 185 -8.08 -21.47 -7.33
N PHE A 186 -7.67 -20.67 -6.34
CA PHE A 186 -8.53 -20.31 -5.21
C PHE A 186 -9.81 -19.61 -5.66
N ILE A 187 -9.72 -18.61 -6.55
CA ILE A 187 -10.90 -17.88 -7.06
C ILE A 187 -11.82 -18.82 -7.84
N ASN A 188 -11.27 -19.69 -8.69
CA ASN A 188 -12.04 -20.66 -9.47
C ASN A 188 -12.80 -21.62 -8.55
N ASN A 189 -12.16 -22.02 -7.45
CA ASN A 189 -12.71 -23.00 -6.53
C ASN A 189 -13.72 -22.42 -5.53
N TYR A 190 -13.41 -21.27 -4.94
CA TYR A 190 -14.13 -20.69 -3.81
C TYR A 190 -14.80 -19.35 -4.11
N GLY A 191 -14.46 -18.70 -5.22
CA GLY A 191 -14.94 -17.36 -5.54
C GLY A 191 -16.47 -17.27 -5.59
N ARG A 192 -17.14 -18.25 -6.20
CA ARG A 192 -18.62 -18.27 -6.22
C ARG A 192 -19.23 -18.30 -4.82
N CYS A 193 -18.60 -18.97 -3.86
CA CYS A 193 -19.08 -19.02 -2.49
C CYS A 193 -18.87 -17.70 -1.77
N LEU A 194 -17.70 -17.09 -1.95
CA LEU A 194 -17.38 -15.78 -1.38
C LEU A 194 -18.35 -14.69 -1.90
N LEU A 195 -18.62 -14.66 -3.21
CA LEU A 195 -19.56 -13.71 -3.82
C LEU A 195 -21.02 -13.92 -3.36
N ARG A 196 -21.38 -15.13 -2.93
CA ARG A 196 -22.74 -15.47 -2.49
C ARG A 196 -22.98 -15.26 -1.01
N ASP A 197 -21.94 -15.05 -0.20
CA ASP A 197 -22.13 -14.78 1.24
C ASP A 197 -22.61 -13.32 1.42
N PRO A 198 -23.89 -13.09 1.80
CA PRO A 198 -24.44 -11.75 1.90
C PRO A 198 -23.77 -10.91 2.99
N ARG A 199 -23.04 -11.53 3.93
CA ARG A 199 -22.35 -10.83 5.01
C ARG A 199 -21.07 -10.14 4.54
N LEU A 200 -20.42 -10.70 3.51
CA LEU A 200 -19.14 -10.17 2.99
C LEU A 200 -19.37 -9.07 1.94
N ARG A 201 -20.55 -9.08 1.30
CA ARG A 201 -20.97 -8.18 0.21
C ARG A 201 -19.87 -7.93 -0.83
N ILE A 202 -19.23 -9.01 -1.28
CA ILE A 202 -18.15 -8.94 -2.26
C ILE A 202 -18.76 -8.73 -3.64
N LEU A 203 -18.31 -7.69 -4.35
CA LEU A 203 -18.72 -7.35 -5.70
C LEU A 203 -17.84 -8.03 -6.75
N ASN A 204 -16.53 -8.07 -6.50
CA ASN A 204 -15.55 -8.57 -7.46
C ASN A 204 -14.30 -9.10 -6.76
N MET A 205 -13.56 -9.97 -7.45
CA MET A 205 -12.35 -10.60 -6.93
C MET A 205 -11.33 -10.80 -8.06
N ARG A 206 -10.05 -10.65 -7.73
CA ARG A 206 -8.95 -10.89 -8.68
C ARG A 206 -7.67 -11.32 -7.95
N PRO A 207 -6.75 -12.03 -8.62
CA PRO A 207 -5.43 -12.30 -8.06
C PRO A 207 -4.69 -10.99 -7.71
N ALA A 208 -3.95 -10.98 -6.61
CA ALA A 208 -3.04 -9.89 -6.27
C ALA A 208 -1.77 -9.96 -7.13
N GLN A 209 -1.30 -8.79 -7.60
CA GLN A 209 -0.03 -8.73 -8.32
C GLN A 209 1.15 -8.98 -7.37
N GLY A 210 2.16 -9.73 -7.82
CA GLY A 210 3.39 -9.98 -7.06
C GLY A 210 3.26 -10.99 -5.91
N ARG A 211 2.10 -11.63 -5.70
CA ARG A 211 1.90 -12.65 -4.66
C ARG A 211 1.15 -13.86 -5.20
N ARG A 212 1.78 -15.04 -5.15
CA ARG A 212 1.23 -16.30 -5.71
C ARG A 212 -0.11 -16.71 -5.07
N LEU A 213 -0.25 -16.55 -3.76
CA LEU A 213 -1.42 -16.97 -2.97
C LEU A 213 -2.05 -15.76 -2.27
N ALA A 214 -2.41 -14.74 -3.03
CA ALA A 214 -3.13 -13.60 -2.51
C ALA A 214 -4.25 -13.15 -3.47
N VAL A 215 -5.39 -12.78 -2.90
CA VAL A 215 -6.60 -12.39 -3.63
C VAL A 215 -7.05 -11.02 -3.16
N MET A 216 -7.36 -10.14 -4.10
CA MET A 216 -7.97 -8.86 -3.86
C MET A 216 -9.48 -8.96 -4.03
N LEU A 217 -10.24 -8.44 -3.07
CA LEU A 217 -11.70 -8.40 -3.07
C LEU A 217 -12.15 -6.94 -3.09
N LEU A 218 -13.16 -6.64 -3.89
CA LEU A 218 -13.89 -5.38 -3.84
C LEU A 218 -15.22 -5.65 -3.12
N SER A 219 -15.53 -4.91 -2.07
CA SER A 219 -16.76 -5.06 -1.28
C SER A 219 -17.47 -3.73 -1.12
N ASP A 220 -18.80 -3.74 -1.14
CA ASP A 220 -19.63 -2.57 -0.78
C ASP A 220 -20.12 -2.62 0.68
N ALA A 221 -19.53 -3.50 1.50
CA ALA A 221 -19.80 -3.55 2.93
C ALA A 221 -19.26 -2.32 3.68
N GLU A 222 -19.73 -2.15 4.92
CA GLU A 222 -19.22 -1.11 5.81
C GLU A 222 -17.75 -1.35 6.14
N GLN A 223 -17.01 -0.27 6.39
CA GLN A 223 -15.56 -0.30 6.64
C GLN A 223 -15.12 -1.36 7.70
N PRO A 224 -15.81 -1.53 8.85
CA PRO A 224 -15.42 -2.55 9.83
C PRO A 224 -15.54 -3.98 9.28
N ILE A 225 -16.52 -4.23 8.41
CA ILE A 225 -16.70 -5.53 7.75
C ILE A 225 -15.57 -5.72 6.74
N VAL A 226 -15.26 -4.72 5.91
CA VAL A 226 -14.14 -4.77 4.96
C VAL A 226 -12.82 -5.05 5.67
N GLU A 227 -12.56 -4.39 6.79
CA GLU A 227 -11.38 -4.63 7.63
C GLU A 227 -11.36 -6.06 8.18
N SER A 228 -12.49 -6.60 8.63
CA SER A 228 -12.57 -7.99 9.11
C SER A 228 -12.30 -9.04 8.03
N ILE A 229 -12.55 -8.71 6.76
CA ILE A 229 -12.29 -9.61 5.63
C ILE A 229 -10.79 -9.69 5.33
N ASN A 230 -10.02 -8.65 5.65
CA ASN A 230 -8.57 -8.67 5.48
C ASN A 230 -7.93 -9.69 6.43
N GLY A 231 -7.13 -10.60 5.87
CA GLY A 231 -6.56 -11.68 6.67
C GLY A 231 -6.18 -12.90 5.86
N TYR A 232 -5.86 -14.00 6.53
CA TYR A 232 -5.62 -15.27 5.86
C TYR A 232 -6.84 -16.18 5.95
N VAL A 233 -7.07 -16.94 4.88
CA VAL A 233 -7.94 -18.11 4.91
C VAL A 233 -7.11 -19.37 4.72
N ARG A 234 -7.40 -20.39 5.52
CA ARG A 234 -6.79 -21.71 5.41
C ARG A 234 -7.72 -22.64 4.65
N VAL A 235 -7.18 -23.27 3.62
CA VAL A 235 -7.89 -24.20 2.75
C VAL A 235 -7.22 -25.56 2.81
N LEU A 236 -8.01 -26.62 2.95
CA LEU A 236 -7.51 -27.99 2.80
C LEU A 236 -7.40 -28.31 1.30
N ALA A 237 -6.17 -28.36 0.79
CA ALA A 237 -5.89 -28.72 -0.60
C ALA A 237 -5.29 -30.13 -0.71
N GLU A 238 -5.22 -30.66 -1.93
CA GLU A 238 -4.67 -32.00 -2.21
C GLU A 238 -3.23 -32.18 -1.69
N ALA A 239 -2.38 -31.15 -1.82
CA ALA A 239 -0.98 -31.17 -1.38
C ALA A 239 -0.80 -30.80 0.11
N GLY A 240 -1.89 -30.63 0.86
CA GLY A 240 -1.89 -30.19 2.26
C GLY A 240 -2.60 -28.86 2.46
N PRO A 241 -2.63 -28.35 3.71
CA PRO A 241 -3.25 -27.06 4.02
C PRO A 241 -2.49 -25.91 3.35
N VAL A 242 -3.22 -25.01 2.70
CA VAL A 242 -2.69 -23.81 2.04
C VAL A 242 -3.30 -22.57 2.69
N GLU A 243 -2.47 -21.56 2.93
CA GLU A 243 -2.93 -20.25 3.40
C GLU A 243 -2.98 -19.27 2.23
N VAL A 244 -4.13 -18.62 2.07
CA VAL A 244 -4.36 -17.61 1.05
C VAL A 244 -4.62 -16.28 1.73
N LEU A 245 -3.83 -15.26 1.36
CA LEU A 245 -4.03 -13.91 1.85
C LEU A 245 -5.22 -13.27 1.12
N VAL A 246 -6.15 -12.72 1.88
CA VAL A 246 -7.33 -12.00 1.42
C VAL A 246 -7.14 -10.51 1.72
N MET A 247 -7.26 -9.68 0.69
CA MET A 247 -7.14 -8.22 0.77
C MET A 247 -8.42 -7.57 0.25
N ALA A 248 -9.28 -7.10 1.15
CA ALA A 248 -10.54 -6.45 0.81
C ALA A 248 -10.41 -4.93 0.79
N TYR A 249 -11.01 -4.32 -0.22
CA TYR A 249 -11.08 -2.87 -0.41
C TYR A 249 -12.54 -2.42 -0.47
N PRO A 250 -12.89 -1.28 0.15
CA PRO A 250 -14.22 -0.73 0.03
C PRO A 250 -14.43 -0.21 -1.40
N GLN A 251 -15.63 -0.36 -1.93
CA GLN A 251 -16.04 0.37 -3.12
C GLN A 251 -16.07 1.86 -2.77
N GLN A 252 -15.15 2.64 -3.33
CA GLN A 252 -15.21 4.10 -3.21
C GLN A 252 -16.47 4.59 -3.92
N ILE A 253 -17.53 4.87 -3.16
CA ILE A 253 -18.68 5.61 -3.67
C ILE A 253 -18.20 7.04 -3.88
N HIS A 254 -17.90 7.40 -5.13
CA HIS A 254 -17.83 8.80 -5.51
C HIS A 254 -19.26 9.35 -5.39
N LEU A 255 -19.52 10.10 -4.32
CA LEU A 255 -20.73 10.92 -4.26
C LEU A 255 -20.55 12.14 -5.19
N PRO A 256 -21.59 12.53 -5.93
CA PRO A 256 -21.56 13.72 -6.81
C PRO A 256 -21.39 15.02 -6.02
#